data_AF-A0A6J2T7P4-F1
#
_entry.id   AF-A0A6J2T7P4-F1
#
_cell.length_a   1.000
_cell.length_b   1.000
_cell.length_c   1.000
_cell.angle_alpha   90.00
_cell.angle_beta   90.00
_cell.angle_gamma   90.00
#
_symmetry.space_group_name_H-M   'P 1'
#
loop_
_entity.id
_entity.type
_entity.pdbx_description
1 polymer ?
#
loop_
_entity_poly.entity_id
_entity_poly.type
_entity_poly.pdbx_seq_one_letter_code
_entity_poly.pdbx_strand_id
1 'polypeptide(L)'
;MQLLSSILSLVVLLLVARPSSQTFGTTSNSAAARVCVLRNCNLNSTVNVCGRNSWSSCRRFSNLCQMRYYQCVTSTTYTSVALTQCSGLSVGSSGTCRSSSSSSSLSSSSLLSGLSSSSSSNVVPIIIRRG
;
A
#
# COMPACT_ATOMS: atom_id res chain seq x y z
N MET A 1 -1.49 7.19 -51.96
CA MET A 1 -1.40 5.96 -51.14
C MET A 1 -0.84 6.18 -49.73
N GLN A 2 -0.24 7.34 -49.39
CA GLN A 2 0.29 7.64 -48.04
C GLN A 2 -0.77 7.90 -46.95
N LEU A 3 -2.02 8.20 -47.31
CA LEU A 3 -3.09 8.41 -46.32
C LEU A 3 -3.52 7.09 -45.65
N LEU A 4 -3.52 5.98 -46.40
CA LEU A 4 -3.93 4.66 -45.89
C LEU A 4 -2.99 4.10 -44.83
N SER A 5 -1.68 4.37 -44.94
CA SER A 5 -0.67 3.93 -43.97
C SER A 5 -0.77 4.65 -42.62
N SER A 6 -1.12 5.94 -42.60
CA SER A 6 -1.31 6.69 -41.35
C SER A 6 -2.56 6.25 -40.59
N ILE A 7 -3.63 5.88 -41.31
CA ILE A 7 -4.87 5.40 -40.69
C ILE A 7 -4.63 4.01 -40.06
N LEU A 8 -3.88 3.14 -40.74
CA LEU A 8 -3.56 1.81 -40.22
C LEU A 8 -2.71 1.86 -38.94
N SER A 9 -1.78 2.80 -38.85
CA SER A 9 -0.93 3.00 -37.67
C SER A 9 -1.72 3.53 -36.45
N LEU A 10 -2.70 4.41 -36.68
CA LEU A 10 -3.56 4.97 -35.64
C LEU A 10 -4.51 3.91 -35.06
N VAL A 11 -4.99 2.98 -35.88
CA VAL A 11 -5.83 1.85 -35.43
C VAL A 11 -5.04 0.86 -34.57
N VAL A 12 -3.77 0.61 -34.89
CA VAL A 12 -2.90 -0.26 -34.07
C VAL A 12 -2.60 0.37 -32.70
N LEU A 13 -2.40 1.69 -32.63
CA LEU A 13 -2.13 2.36 -31.36
C LEU A 13 -3.34 2.33 -30.41
N LEU A 14 -4.56 2.39 -30.93
CA LEU A 14 -5.80 2.34 -30.15
C LEU A 14 -6.14 0.93 -29.63
N LEU A 15 -5.58 -0.14 -30.23
CA LEU A 15 -5.78 -1.52 -29.76
C LEU A 15 -4.85 -1.92 -28.60
N VAL A 16 -3.72 -1.23 -28.42
CA VAL A 16 -2.74 -1.53 -27.35
C VAL A 16 -3.03 -0.75 -26.06
N ALA A 17 -3.67 0.42 -26.16
CA ALA A 17 -4.09 1.20 -25.01
C ALA A 17 -5.41 0.69 -24.43
N ARG A 18 -5.41 -0.53 -23.89
CA ARG A 18 -6.52 -1.03 -23.06
C ARG A 18 -6.34 -0.46 -21.65
N PRO A 19 -7.13 0.53 -21.20
CA PRO A 19 -7.18 0.85 -19.79
C PRO A 19 -7.74 -0.39 -19.08
N SER A 20 -6.89 -1.09 -18.34
CA SER A 20 -7.32 -2.10 -17.40
C SER A 20 -8.04 -1.40 -16.24
N SER A 21 -9.30 -1.04 -16.48
CA SER A 21 -10.24 -0.66 -15.44
C SER A 21 -10.44 -1.89 -14.54
N GLN A 22 -9.67 -1.95 -13.46
CA GLN A 22 -9.82 -2.99 -12.45
C GLN A 22 -11.07 -2.65 -11.62
N THR A 23 -12.22 -3.13 -12.08
CA THR A 23 -13.46 -3.08 -11.30
C THR A 23 -13.38 -4.18 -10.24
N PHE A 24 -13.06 -3.79 -9.01
CA PHE A 24 -13.16 -4.67 -7.85
C PHE A 24 -14.65 -4.87 -7.53
N GLY A 25 -15.23 -5.95 -8.04
CA GLY A 25 -16.56 -6.38 -7.61
C GLY A 25 -16.48 -7.04 -6.24
N THR A 26 -16.91 -6.33 -5.19
CA THR A 26 -17.23 -6.97 -3.90
C THR A 26 -18.72 -7.25 -3.87
N THR A 27 -19.11 -8.46 -4.26
CA THR A 27 -20.46 -8.95 -3.97
C THR A 27 -20.44 -9.78 -2.69
N SER A 28 -21.40 -9.45 -1.83
CA SER A 28 -22.05 -10.33 -0.85
C SER A 28 -21.64 -10.17 0.61
N ASN A 29 -22.52 -9.42 1.26
CA ASN A 29 -22.99 -9.54 2.64
C ASN A 29 -23.41 -10.99 2.98
N SER A 30 -23.30 -11.39 4.25
CA SER A 30 -23.41 -12.75 4.84
C SER A 30 -22.04 -13.39 5.09
N ALA A 31 -21.90 -14.11 6.22
CA ALA A 31 -20.67 -14.77 6.70
C ALA A 31 -20.21 -15.94 5.79
N ALA A 32 -19.99 -15.65 4.51
CA ALA A 32 -19.51 -16.56 3.49
C ALA A 32 -17.97 -16.62 3.52
N ALA A 33 -17.43 -17.82 3.32
CA ALA A 33 -16.01 -18.01 3.11
C ALA A 33 -15.51 -17.08 2.00
N ARG A 34 -14.51 -16.25 2.30
CA ARG A 34 -13.93 -15.34 1.31
C ARG A 34 -12.90 -16.07 0.49
N VAL A 35 -13.16 -16.16 -0.81
CA VAL A 35 -12.24 -16.77 -1.78
C VAL A 35 -11.47 -15.66 -2.50
N CYS A 36 -10.17 -15.61 -2.28
CA CYS A 36 -9.28 -14.63 -2.90
C CYS A 36 -8.62 -15.21 -4.15
N VAL A 37 -9.19 -14.93 -5.33
CA VAL A 37 -8.62 -15.37 -6.61
C VAL A 37 -7.64 -14.32 -7.13
N LEU A 38 -6.35 -14.62 -7.05
CA LEU A 38 -5.28 -13.76 -7.58
C LEU A 38 -4.94 -14.18 -9.01
N ARG A 39 -5.28 -13.36 -10.00
CA ARG A 39 -4.88 -13.58 -11.39
C ARG A 39 -3.59 -12.82 -11.73
N ASN A 40 -2.80 -13.41 -12.62
CA ASN A 40 -1.51 -12.87 -13.09
C ASN A 40 -0.61 -12.49 -11.91
N CYS A 41 -0.31 -13.49 -11.09
CA CYS A 41 0.44 -13.30 -9.86
C CYS A 41 1.66 -14.20 -9.80
N ASN A 42 2.84 -13.59 -9.83
CA ASN A 42 4.08 -14.30 -9.56
C ASN A 42 4.38 -14.26 -8.05
N LEU A 43 3.98 -15.30 -7.33
CA LEU A 43 4.18 -15.42 -5.89
C LEU A 43 5.67 -15.45 -5.48
N ASN A 44 6.54 -15.94 -6.39
CA ASN A 44 7.98 -16.06 -6.18
C ASN A 44 8.74 -14.76 -6.49
N SER A 45 8.05 -13.70 -6.95
CA SER A 45 8.69 -12.41 -7.19
C SER A 45 9.23 -11.82 -5.88
N THR A 46 10.47 -11.34 -5.94
CA THR A 46 11.16 -10.65 -4.83
C THR A 46 11.09 -9.13 -4.95
N VAL A 47 10.32 -8.62 -5.92
CA VAL A 47 10.15 -7.18 -6.15
C VAL A 47 9.21 -6.60 -5.11
N ASN A 48 9.81 -6.04 -4.06
CA ASN A 48 9.09 -5.37 -2.99
C ASN A 48 8.21 -4.22 -3.51
N VAL A 49 7.09 -4.00 -2.84
CA VAL A 49 6.17 -2.90 -3.13
C VAL A 49 5.75 -2.20 -1.85
N CYS A 50 5.44 -0.91 -1.95
CA CYS A 50 4.88 -0.13 -0.85
C CYS A 50 3.40 0.11 -1.13
N GLY A 51 2.54 -0.28 -0.21
CA GLY A 51 1.11 0.04 -0.27
C GLY A 51 0.76 1.12 0.74
N ARG A 52 0.00 2.13 0.34
CA ARG A 52 -0.62 3.12 1.23
C ARG A 52 -2.10 2.84 1.38
N ASN A 53 -2.61 2.80 2.60
CA ASN A 53 -4.05 2.68 2.85
C ASN A 53 -4.74 4.05 2.95
N SER A 54 -6.07 4.05 3.04
CA SER A 54 -6.88 5.27 3.16
C SER A 54 -6.57 6.11 4.40
N TRP A 55 -6.01 5.50 5.45
CA TRP A 55 -5.60 6.18 6.69
C TRP A 55 -4.19 6.76 6.62
N SER A 56 -3.60 6.83 5.42
CA SER A 56 -2.22 7.31 5.21
C SER A 56 -1.15 6.49 5.95
N SER A 57 -1.46 5.26 6.34
CA SER A 57 -0.48 4.29 6.80
C SER A 57 0.08 3.53 5.60
N CYS A 58 1.39 3.29 5.63
CA CYS A 58 2.12 2.55 4.64
C CYS A 58 2.44 1.16 5.15
N ARG A 59 2.42 0.17 4.26
CA ARG A 59 2.88 -1.19 4.53
C ARG A 59 3.80 -1.64 3.41
N ARG A 60 4.93 -2.23 3.78
CA ARG A 60 5.84 -2.84 2.81
C ARG A 60 5.44 -4.28 2.58
N PHE A 61 5.27 -4.66 1.32
CA PHE A 61 4.97 -6.03 0.92
C PHE A 61 6.13 -6.61 0.11
N SER A 62 6.33 -7.93 0.19
CA SER A 62 7.39 -8.61 -0.54
C SER A 62 7.19 -8.56 -2.05
N ASN A 63 5.92 -8.51 -2.48
CA ASN A 63 5.54 -8.32 -3.87
C ASN A 63 4.07 -7.85 -3.99
N LEU A 64 3.68 -7.51 -5.22
CA LEU A 64 2.32 -7.07 -5.55
C LEU A 64 1.25 -8.13 -5.22
N CYS A 65 1.59 -9.41 -5.33
CA CYS A 65 0.67 -10.50 -5.02
C CYS A 65 0.29 -10.54 -3.55
N GLN A 66 1.28 -10.36 -2.67
CA GLN A 66 1.05 -10.28 -1.25
C GLN A 66 0.22 -9.06 -0.87
N MET A 67 0.40 -7.92 -1.55
CA MET A 67 -0.47 -6.76 -1.36
C MET A 67 -1.93 -7.10 -1.71
N ARG A 68 -2.18 -7.67 -2.89
CA ARG A 68 -3.53 -8.04 -3.36
C ARG A 68 -4.19 -9.11 -2.50
N TYR A 69 -3.41 -10.10 -2.07
CA TYR A 69 -3.86 -11.14 -1.15
C TYR A 69 -4.33 -10.50 0.17
N TYR A 70 -3.48 -9.64 0.74
CA TYR A 70 -3.76 -8.97 1.99
C TYR A 70 -5.03 -8.11 1.90
N GLN A 71 -5.18 -7.33 0.82
CA GLN A 71 -6.39 -6.53 0.57
C GLN A 71 -7.66 -7.38 0.57
N CYS A 72 -7.62 -8.55 -0.06
CA CYS A 72 -8.77 -9.44 -0.14
C CYS A 72 -9.13 -10.03 1.23
N VAL A 73 -8.13 -10.45 2.01
CA VAL A 73 -8.34 -11.05 3.34
C VAL A 73 -8.82 -10.01 4.35
N THR A 74 -8.22 -8.82 4.37
CA THR A 74 -8.51 -7.81 5.41
C THR A 74 -9.55 -6.77 5.00
N SER A 75 -10.04 -6.79 3.77
CA SER A 75 -10.87 -5.72 3.18
C SER A 75 -10.22 -4.33 3.21
N THR A 76 -8.92 -4.26 3.48
CA THR A 76 -8.19 -2.99 3.56
C THR A 76 -7.67 -2.66 2.17
N THR A 77 -8.18 -1.60 1.56
CA THR A 77 -7.65 -1.14 0.27
C THR A 77 -6.27 -0.51 0.45
N TYR A 78 -5.36 -0.89 -0.43
CA TYR A 78 -4.02 -0.30 -0.53
C TYR A 78 -3.80 0.23 -1.95
N THR A 79 -3.18 1.39 -2.08
CA THR A 79 -2.69 1.91 -3.36
C THR A 79 -1.19 1.71 -3.42
N SER A 80 -0.69 1.19 -4.55
CA SER A 80 0.75 1.07 -4.74
C SER A 80 1.36 2.45 -4.85
N VAL A 81 2.35 2.74 -4.02
CA VAL A 81 3.10 4.01 -4.00
C VAL A 81 4.60 3.76 -4.17
N ALA A 82 5.37 4.83 -4.29
CA ALA A 82 6.83 4.72 -4.37
C ALA A 82 7.40 4.00 -3.14
N LEU A 83 8.36 3.10 -3.36
CA LEU A 83 9.05 2.35 -2.29
C LEU A 83 9.69 3.26 -1.23
N THR A 84 10.08 4.48 -1.61
CA THR A 84 10.64 5.51 -0.73
C THR A 84 9.67 5.92 0.39
N GLN A 85 8.36 5.80 0.18
CA GLN A 85 7.35 6.09 1.20
C GLN A 85 7.28 5.02 2.30
N CYS A 86 7.78 3.80 2.03
CA CYS A 86 7.95 2.74 3.03
C CYS A 86 9.40 2.65 3.53
N SER A 87 10.22 3.70 3.32
CA SER A 87 11.60 3.70 3.80
C SER A 87 11.66 3.56 5.33
N GLY A 88 12.48 2.66 5.82
CA GLY A 88 12.56 2.30 7.24
C GLY A 88 11.54 1.24 7.70
N LEU A 89 10.60 0.82 6.84
CA LEU A 89 9.72 -0.31 7.11
C LEU A 89 10.31 -1.60 6.57
N SER A 90 10.34 -2.62 7.42
CA SER A 90 10.66 -4.00 7.03
C SER A 90 9.53 -4.61 6.22
N VAL A 91 9.85 -5.59 5.36
CA VAL A 91 8.84 -6.31 4.59
C VAL A 91 7.85 -7.00 5.54
N GLY A 92 6.56 -6.80 5.31
CA GLY A 92 5.48 -7.31 6.15
C GLY A 92 5.04 -6.34 7.25
N SER A 93 5.80 -5.27 7.53
CA SER A 93 5.49 -4.28 8.55
C SER A 93 4.69 -3.09 8.00
N SER A 94 3.80 -2.57 8.85
CA SER A 94 3.05 -1.33 8.62
C SER A 94 3.62 -0.20 9.47
N GLY A 95 3.45 1.03 9.03
CA GLY A 95 3.84 2.22 9.79
C GLY A 95 3.35 3.49 9.13
N THR A 96 3.90 4.63 9.54
CA THR A 96 3.62 5.93 8.93
C THR A 96 4.29 6.01 7.57
N CYS A 97 3.55 6.46 6.55
CA CYS A 97 4.15 6.76 5.26
C CYS A 97 5.19 7.88 5.40
N ARG A 98 6.36 7.69 4.82
CA ARG A 98 7.34 8.76 4.68
C ARG A 98 6.89 9.68 3.55
N SER A 99 6.53 10.91 3.90
CA SER A 99 6.23 11.94 2.90
C SER A 99 7.49 12.27 2.09
N SER A 100 7.33 12.52 0.79
CA SER A 100 8.39 13.07 -0.06
C SER A 100 8.65 14.54 0.34
N SER A 101 9.39 14.74 1.44
CA SER A 101 9.94 16.01 2.00
C SER A 101 8.90 17.09 2.37
N SER A 102 8.79 17.54 3.63
CA SER A 102 9.83 18.27 4.38
C SER A 102 9.89 17.87 5.86
N SER A 103 11.10 17.66 6.36
CA SER A 103 11.55 17.82 7.76
C SER A 103 10.54 17.52 8.88
N SER A 104 10.59 16.30 9.40
CA SER A 104 10.70 16.06 10.85
C SER A 104 11.13 14.60 11.05
N SER A 105 12.40 14.45 11.40
CA SER A 105 12.94 13.32 12.12
C SER A 105 12.01 12.98 13.27
N LEU A 106 11.59 11.72 13.39
CA LEU A 106 11.44 11.02 14.66
C LEU A 106 11.42 9.52 14.30
N SER A 107 12.62 8.98 14.30
CA SER A 107 12.86 7.55 14.50
C SER A 107 12.11 7.10 15.74
N SER A 108 11.33 6.04 15.65
CA SER A 108 10.93 5.26 16.82
C SER A 108 10.73 3.81 16.41
N SER A 109 11.87 3.17 16.19
CA SER A 109 12.08 1.79 16.61
C SER A 109 11.76 1.74 18.11
N SER A 110 10.66 1.09 18.51
CA SER A 110 10.37 0.87 19.93
C SER A 110 10.95 -0.47 20.36
N LEU A 111 12.26 -0.48 20.63
CA LEU A 111 12.87 -1.32 21.65
C LEU A 111 13.38 -0.38 22.75
N LEU A 112 13.22 -0.80 24.00
CA LEU A 112 13.55 -0.11 25.26
C LEU A 112 14.78 0.80 25.20
N SER A 113 14.69 1.97 25.84
CA SER A 113 15.55 2.43 26.96
C SER A 113 15.50 3.96 27.07
N GLY A 114 15.29 4.48 28.28
CA GLY A 114 15.13 5.91 28.52
C GLY A 114 16.40 6.75 28.34
N LEU A 115 16.22 8.04 28.10
CA LEU A 115 16.74 9.15 28.91
C LEU A 115 16.18 10.48 28.36
N SER A 116 15.97 11.40 29.29
CA SER A 116 15.22 12.66 29.21
C SER A 116 15.83 13.72 28.27
N SER A 117 15.00 14.62 27.72
CA SER A 117 15.10 16.09 27.92
C SER A 117 14.09 16.91 27.06
N SER A 118 13.12 17.49 27.76
CA SER A 118 12.42 18.78 27.57
C SER A 118 12.17 19.39 26.17
N SER A 119 10.90 19.42 25.76
CA SER A 119 10.16 20.69 25.57
C SER A 119 8.66 20.48 25.42
N SER A 120 7.93 21.41 26.03
CA SER A 120 6.56 21.33 26.53
C SER A 120 5.47 21.48 25.47
N SER A 121 4.44 20.61 25.50
CA SER A 121 3.03 20.96 25.26
C SER A 121 2.11 19.80 25.70
N ASN A 122 1.12 20.16 26.51
CA ASN A 122 0.35 19.34 27.44
C ASN A 122 -0.69 18.40 26.80
N VAL A 123 -0.52 17.08 26.94
CA VAL A 123 -1.63 16.11 27.05
C VAL A 123 -1.16 14.95 27.93
N VAL A 124 -1.81 14.75 29.09
CA VAL A 124 -1.56 13.59 29.99
C VAL A 124 -2.77 12.65 29.91
N PRO A 125 -2.62 11.41 29.43
CA PRO A 125 -3.70 10.43 29.45
C PRO A 125 -3.88 9.81 30.85
N ILE A 126 -5.12 9.70 31.31
CA ILE A 126 -5.49 9.04 32.56
C ILE A 126 -5.46 7.53 32.35
N ILE A 127 -4.66 6.81 33.14
CA ILE A 127 -4.60 5.34 33.16
C ILE A 127 -5.38 4.84 34.37
N ILE A 128 -6.48 4.13 34.15
CA ILE A 128 -7.19 3.39 35.21
C ILE A 128 -6.72 1.93 35.17
N ARG A 129 -5.98 1.50 36.19
CA ARG A 129 -5.73 0.07 36.43
C ARG A 129 -6.82 -0.45 37.37
N ARG A 130 -7.67 -1.37 36.89
CA ARG A 130 -8.44 -2.23 37.77
C ARG A 130 -7.52 -3.39 38.18
N GLY A 131 -7.39 -3.59 39.49
CA GLY A 131 -6.72 -4.77 40.05
C GLY A 131 -7.44 -6.05 39.70
#